data_AF-A0A7S1XQM7-F1
#
_entry.id   AF-A0A7S1XQM7-F1
#
_cell.length_a   1.000
_cell.length_b   1.000
_cell.length_c   1.000
_cell.angle_alpha   90.00
_cell.angle_beta   90.00
_cell.angle_gamma   90.00
#
_symmetry.space_group_name_H-M   'P 1'
#
loop_
_entity.id
_entity.type
_entity.pdbx_description
1 polymer ?
#
loop_
_entity_poly.entity_id
_entity_poly.type
_entity_poly.pdbx_seq_one_letter_code
_entity_poly.pdbx_strand_id
1 'polypeptide(L)'
;PYWVMQTLLAGEGSMLTIKNVSLPKATFVKFKPQHVDFLEISDPRAVLEYTLRSYSCLSVGDHICVPYNDKNYYLEVKELQPADAASIIETDCNVDFEAPVGYVEPQRTMPDAAAGGAAGGAGLPIPAPQSGRAAPPEPEPEPAFTAFGGSGAR
;
A
#
# COMPACT_ATOMS: atom_id res chain seq x y z
N PRO A 1 1.29 -27.07 -12.60
CA PRO A 1 1.59 -26.66 -11.21
C PRO A 1 0.45 -27.08 -10.28
N TYR A 2 0.74 -27.44 -9.02
CA TYR A 2 -0.29 -27.88 -8.09
C TYR A 2 -1.33 -26.78 -7.80
N TRP A 3 -0.89 -25.52 -7.69
CA TRP A 3 -1.77 -24.37 -7.49
C TRP A 3 -2.84 -24.22 -8.59
N VAL A 4 -2.50 -24.48 -9.86
CA VAL A 4 -3.47 -24.41 -10.98
C VAL A 4 -4.58 -25.45 -10.80
N MET A 5 -4.24 -26.64 -10.30
CA MET A 5 -5.23 -27.69 -10.03
C MET A 5 -6.16 -27.29 -8.87
N GLN A 6 -5.62 -26.62 -7.84
CA GLN A 6 -6.40 -26.09 -6.73
C GLN A 6 -7.34 -24.96 -7.19
N THR A 7 -6.86 -24.02 -8.00
CA THR A 7 -7.67 -22.92 -8.56
C THR A 7 -8.80 -23.45 -9.45
N LEU A 8 -8.54 -24.49 -10.25
CA LEU A 8 -9.54 -25.12 -11.13
C LEU A 8 -10.43 -26.15 -10.41
N LEU A 9 -10.18 -26.42 -9.12
CA LEU A 9 -10.79 -27.51 -8.35
C LEU A 9 -10.73 -28.87 -9.10
N ALA A 10 -9.63 -29.09 -9.83
CA ALA A 10 -9.45 -30.27 -10.67
C ALA A 10 -8.67 -31.35 -9.93
N GLY A 11 -9.16 -32.59 -10.00
CA GLY A 11 -8.47 -33.78 -9.49
C GLY A 11 -7.63 -34.47 -10.55
N GLU A 12 -6.75 -35.38 -10.13
CA GLU A 12 -5.97 -36.24 -11.02
C GLU A 12 -6.89 -37.01 -11.99
N GLY A 13 -6.56 -37.02 -13.28
CA GLY A 13 -7.37 -37.68 -14.32
C GLY A 13 -8.57 -36.86 -14.82
N SER A 14 -8.74 -35.61 -14.38
CA SER A 14 -9.79 -34.71 -14.89
C SER A 14 -9.50 -34.27 -16.33
N MET A 15 -10.53 -34.21 -17.17
CA MET A 15 -10.40 -33.69 -18.54
C MET A 15 -10.45 -32.16 -18.54
N LEU A 16 -9.40 -31.52 -19.06
CA LEU A 16 -9.31 -30.06 -19.19
C LEU A 16 -9.37 -29.67 -20.67
N THR A 17 -10.19 -28.67 -20.98
CA THR A 17 -10.25 -28.09 -22.34
C THR A 17 -9.30 -26.89 -22.40
N ILE A 18 -8.26 -26.99 -23.21
CA ILE A 18 -7.30 -25.91 -23.42
C ILE A 18 -7.71 -25.14 -24.67
N LYS A 19 -7.88 -23.83 -24.55
CA LYS A 19 -8.14 -22.92 -25.68
C LYS A 19 -7.02 -21.90 -25.75
N ASN A 20 -6.53 -21.64 -26.95
CA ASN A 20 -5.61 -20.53 -27.19
C ASN A 20 -6.42 -19.24 -27.34
N VAL A 21 -6.07 -18.22 -26.57
CA VAL A 21 -6.68 -16.90 -26.60
C VAL A 21 -5.55 -15.88 -26.56
N SER A 22 -5.65 -14.84 -27.41
CA SER A 22 -4.75 -13.69 -27.33
C SER A 22 -5.31 -12.69 -26.33
N LEU A 23 -4.54 -12.43 -25.27
CA LEU A 23 -4.92 -11.48 -24.21
C LEU A 23 -4.20 -10.16 -24.42
N PRO A 24 -4.86 -9.01 -24.16
CA PRO A 24 -4.20 -7.71 -24.19
C PRO A 24 -3.13 -7.61 -23.08
N LYS A 25 -2.20 -6.67 -23.22
CA LYS A 25 -1.21 -6.37 -22.18
C LYS A 25 -1.87 -5.64 -21.02
N ALA A 26 -1.57 -6.07 -19.79
CA ALA A 26 -2.08 -5.41 -18.60
C ALA A 26 -1.44 -4.02 -18.44
N THR A 27 -2.25 -2.99 -18.21
CA THR A 27 -1.77 -1.64 -17.90
C THR A 27 -1.88 -1.32 -16.41
N PHE A 28 -2.92 -1.85 -15.77
CA PHE A 28 -3.21 -1.64 -14.37
C PHE A 28 -3.77 -2.92 -13.76
N VAL A 29 -3.33 -3.22 -12.54
CA VAL A 29 -3.88 -4.32 -11.75
C VAL A 29 -3.98 -3.90 -10.29
N LYS A 30 -5.10 -4.24 -9.67
CA LYS A 30 -5.35 -3.99 -8.26
C LYS A 30 -5.37 -5.32 -7.52
N PHE A 31 -4.42 -5.49 -6.60
CA PHE A 31 -4.36 -6.68 -5.75
C PHE A 31 -4.94 -6.40 -4.38
N LYS A 32 -5.63 -7.41 -3.85
CA LYS A 32 -6.17 -7.43 -2.51
C LYS A 32 -5.51 -8.57 -1.72
N PRO A 33 -4.66 -8.28 -0.73
CA PRO A 33 -4.08 -9.32 0.11
C PRO A 33 -5.16 -9.96 0.98
N GLN A 34 -5.20 -11.30 1.03
CA GLN A 34 -6.14 -12.03 1.89
C GLN A 34 -5.70 -12.09 3.36
N HIS A 35 -4.40 -11.92 3.62
CA HIS A 35 -3.82 -12.05 4.96
C HIS A 35 -3.01 -10.81 5.35
N VAL A 36 -3.11 -10.41 6.62
CA VAL A 36 -2.36 -9.26 7.18
C VAL A 36 -0.85 -9.49 7.20
N ASP A 37 -0.41 -10.75 7.17
CA ASP A 37 1.02 -11.10 7.12
C ASP A 37 1.72 -10.53 5.87
N PHE A 38 0.98 -10.15 4.82
CA PHE A 38 1.56 -9.45 3.67
C PHE A 38 2.10 -8.05 4.06
N LEU A 39 1.58 -7.44 5.14
CA LEU A 39 2.06 -6.17 5.69
C LEU A 39 3.41 -6.32 6.43
N GLU A 40 3.79 -7.54 6.83
CA GLU A 40 5.08 -7.80 7.47
C GLU A 40 6.24 -7.83 6.47
N ILE A 41 5.95 -7.81 5.16
CA ILE A 41 6.95 -7.81 4.11
C ILE A 41 7.56 -6.42 3.99
N SER A 42 8.88 -6.32 4.13
CA SER A 42 9.61 -5.04 4.01
C SER A 42 9.47 -4.41 2.61
N ASP A 43 9.50 -5.23 1.56
CA ASP A 43 9.45 -4.80 0.16
C ASP A 43 8.40 -5.58 -0.66
N PRO A 44 7.10 -5.28 -0.48
CA PRO A 44 6.02 -6.05 -1.11
C PRO A 44 6.05 -5.97 -2.65
N ARG A 45 6.51 -4.85 -3.22
CA ARG A 45 6.63 -4.69 -4.69
C ARG A 45 7.66 -5.63 -5.30
N ALA A 46 8.84 -5.74 -4.71
CA ALA A 46 9.93 -6.56 -5.24
C ALA A 46 9.59 -8.07 -5.23
N VAL A 47 8.96 -8.53 -4.15
CA VAL A 47 8.50 -9.93 -4.02
C VAL A 47 7.42 -10.24 -5.07
N LEU A 48 6.52 -9.28 -5.28
CA LEU A 48 5.45 -9.43 -6.26
C LEU A 48 6.00 -9.43 -7.68
N GLU A 49 6.94 -8.54 -8.03
CA GLU A 49 7.63 -8.56 -9.32
C GLU A 49 8.35 -9.90 -9.58
N TYR A 50 9.08 -10.42 -8.58
CA TYR A 50 9.75 -11.71 -8.69
C TYR A 50 8.75 -12.84 -8.96
N THR A 51 7.64 -12.84 -8.23
CA THR A 51 6.61 -13.86 -8.36
C THR A 51 5.91 -13.76 -9.71
N LEU A 52 5.49 -12.55 -10.12
CA LEU A 52 4.77 -12.31 -11.37
C LEU A 52 5.56 -12.71 -12.62
N ARG A 53 6.90 -12.76 -12.57
CA ARG A 53 7.71 -13.33 -13.67
C ARG A 53 7.40 -14.79 -13.98
N SER A 54 6.88 -15.54 -13.00
CA SER A 54 6.47 -16.93 -13.18
C SER A 54 5.04 -17.07 -13.70
N TYR A 55 4.27 -15.97 -13.74
CA TYR A 55 2.89 -15.95 -14.20
C TYR A 55 2.81 -15.31 -15.59
N SER A 56 2.02 -15.92 -16.46
CA SER A 56 1.84 -15.43 -17.84
C SER A 56 0.66 -14.47 -17.96
N CYS A 57 -0.43 -14.77 -17.26
CA CYS A 57 -1.70 -14.08 -17.39
C CYS A 57 -2.33 -13.94 -16.02
N LEU A 58 -3.09 -12.86 -15.84
CA LEU A 58 -3.93 -12.64 -14.67
C LEU A 58 -5.38 -12.52 -15.10
N SER A 59 -6.29 -12.92 -14.22
CA SER A 59 -7.72 -12.79 -14.41
C SER A 59 -8.37 -12.20 -13.15
N VAL A 60 -9.40 -11.39 -13.32
CA VAL A 60 -10.15 -10.81 -12.21
C VAL A 60 -10.78 -11.93 -11.36
N GLY A 61 -10.63 -11.83 -10.03
CA GLY A 61 -11.10 -12.81 -9.06
C GLY A 61 -10.19 -14.01 -8.84
N ASP A 62 -9.06 -14.09 -9.56
CA ASP A 62 -8.09 -15.17 -9.37
C ASP A 62 -7.21 -14.94 -8.12
N HIS A 63 -6.69 -16.03 -7.55
CA HIS A 63 -5.83 -16.01 -6.37
C HIS A 63 -4.40 -16.41 -6.74
N ILE A 64 -3.48 -15.47 -6.57
CA ILE A 64 -2.05 -15.68 -6.87
C ILE A 64 -1.34 -16.12 -5.59
N CYS A 65 -0.55 -17.19 -5.70
CA CYS A 65 0.32 -17.65 -4.63
C CYS A 65 1.70 -16.99 -4.76
N VAL A 66 2.09 -16.25 -3.72
CA VAL A 66 3.39 -15.59 -3.56
C VAL A 66 4.17 -16.29 -2.44
N PRO A 67 5.17 -17.13 -2.78
CA PRO A 67 6.05 -17.71 -1.79
C PRO A 67 7.06 -16.67 -1.29
N TYR A 68 7.08 -16.40 0.01
CA TYR A 68 8.04 -15.49 0.65
C TYR A 68 8.41 -15.98 2.05
N ASN A 69 9.70 -16.00 2.38
CA ASN A 69 10.19 -16.40 3.72
C ASN A 69 9.61 -17.73 4.23
N ASP A 70 9.62 -18.76 3.36
CA ASP A 70 9.06 -20.11 3.59
C ASP A 70 7.54 -20.15 3.88
N LYS A 71 6.82 -19.08 3.58
CA LYS A 71 5.36 -18.98 3.69
C LYS A 71 4.73 -18.68 2.33
N ASN A 72 3.53 -19.23 2.11
CA ASN A 72 2.76 -18.97 0.91
C ASN A 72 1.68 -17.93 1.21
N TYR A 73 1.82 -16.75 0.60
CA TYR A 73 0.85 -15.67 0.69
C TYR A 73 -0.11 -15.72 -0.49
N TYR A 74 -1.38 -15.41 -0.25
CA TYR A 74 -2.40 -15.38 -1.29
C TYR A 74 -2.89 -13.96 -1.52
N LEU A 75 -2.88 -13.52 -2.78
CA LEU A 75 -3.42 -12.24 -3.21
C LEU A 75 -4.55 -12.45 -4.21
N GLU A 76 -5.67 -11.80 -3.99
CA GLU A 76 -6.83 -11.79 -4.88
C GLU A 76 -6.69 -10.66 -5.90
N VAL A 77 -6.91 -10.94 -7.18
CA VAL A 77 -6.97 -9.91 -8.23
C VAL A 77 -8.33 -9.24 -8.18
N LYS A 78 -8.40 -7.97 -7.76
CA LYS A 78 -9.67 -7.27 -7.61
C LYS A 78 -10.14 -6.60 -8.90
N GLU A 79 -9.21 -5.92 -9.57
CA GLU A 79 -9.47 -5.23 -10.83
C GLU A 79 -8.29 -5.40 -11.78
N LEU A 80 -8.59 -5.42 -13.06
CA LEU A 80 -7.62 -5.56 -14.14
C LEU A 80 -8.04 -4.67 -15.31
N GLN A 81 -7.09 -3.99 -15.94
CA GLN A 81 -7.33 -3.18 -17.14
C GLN A 81 -6.33 -3.55 -18.24
N PRO A 82 -6.75 -3.51 -19.51
CA PRO A 82 -8.03 -3.03 -20.04
C PRO A 82 -9.18 -4.07 -20.13
N ALA A 83 -8.93 -5.33 -19.78
CA ALA A 83 -9.90 -6.41 -19.86
C ALA A 83 -9.92 -7.22 -18.55
N ASP A 84 -10.90 -8.11 -18.37
CA ASP A 84 -10.97 -8.98 -17.18
C ASP A 84 -9.86 -10.04 -17.12
N ALA A 85 -9.23 -10.31 -18.27
CA ALA A 85 -8.04 -11.14 -18.37
C ALA A 85 -6.99 -10.44 -19.24
N ALA A 86 -5.76 -10.37 -18.76
CA ALA A 86 -4.65 -9.74 -19.47
C ALA A 86 -3.34 -10.49 -19.23
N SER A 87 -2.44 -10.34 -20.19
CA SER A 87 -1.09 -10.86 -20.13
C SER A 87 -0.18 -9.89 -19.40
N ILE A 88 0.66 -10.42 -18.52
CA ILE A 88 1.65 -9.65 -17.72
C ILE A 88 3.10 -10.00 -18.10
N ILE A 89 3.29 -10.79 -19.16
CA ILE A 89 4.63 -11.18 -19.63
C ILE A 89 5.38 -9.94 -20.14
N GLU A 90 6.54 -9.66 -19.54
CA GLU A 90 7.48 -8.60 -19.98
C GLU A 90 6.81 -7.24 -20.19
N THR A 91 5.86 -6.90 -19.32
CA THR A 91 5.15 -5.62 -19.38
C THR A 91 5.21 -4.92 -18.04
N ASP A 92 5.46 -3.61 -18.08
CA ASP A 92 5.32 -2.73 -16.93
C ASP A 92 3.82 -2.45 -16.72
N CYS A 93 3.23 -3.10 -15.72
CA CYS A 93 1.86 -2.83 -15.30
C CYS A 93 1.88 -2.05 -13.99
N ASN A 94 0.99 -1.07 -13.84
CA ASN A 94 0.88 -0.32 -12.61
C ASN A 94 0.13 -1.16 -11.56
N VAL A 95 0.77 -1.39 -10.42
CA VAL A 95 0.25 -2.24 -9.35
C VAL A 95 -0.24 -1.37 -8.19
N ASP A 96 -1.51 -1.52 -7.85
CA ASP A 96 -2.13 -0.90 -6.68
C ASP A 96 -2.54 -1.95 -5.64
N PHE A 97 -2.41 -1.61 -4.36
CA PHE A 97 -2.76 -2.49 -3.25
C PHE A 97 -4.00 -1.95 -2.54
N GLU A 98 -5.04 -2.76 -2.46
CA GLU A 98 -6.21 -2.43 -1.65
C GLU A 98 -5.92 -2.71 -0.16
N ALA A 99 -6.48 -1.87 0.71
CA ALA A 99 -6.43 -2.11 2.15
C ALA A 99 -7.01 -3.50 2.46
N PRO A 100 -6.31 -4.36 3.24
CA PRO A 100 -6.81 -5.68 3.60
C PRO A 100 -8.15 -5.59 4.35
N VAL A 101 -8.98 -6.62 4.21
CA VAL A 101 -10.24 -6.72 4.97
C VAL A 101 -9.92 -6.84 6.46
N GLY A 102 -10.12 -5.76 7.22
CA GLY A 102 -9.88 -5.72 8.66
C GLY A 102 -8.78 -4.76 9.14
N TYR A 103 -8.19 -3.94 8.27
CA TYR A 103 -7.25 -2.89 8.71
C TYR A 103 -7.99 -1.82 9.53
N VAL A 104 -7.86 -1.88 10.85
CA VAL A 104 -8.15 -0.75 11.73
C VAL A 104 -6.92 0.15 11.67
N GLU A 105 -7.05 1.30 11.03
CA GLU A 105 -6.04 2.36 11.09
C GLU A 105 -5.68 2.59 12.56
N PRO A 106 -4.41 2.41 12.97
CA PRO A 106 -4.03 2.74 14.34
C PRO A 106 -4.31 4.23 14.50
N GLN A 107 -5.33 4.56 15.29
CA GLN A 107 -5.63 5.94 15.64
C GLN A 107 -4.32 6.54 16.13
N ARG A 108 -3.83 7.58 15.43
CA ARG A 108 -2.89 8.49 16.04
C ARG A 108 -3.59 9.02 17.28
N THR A 109 -3.25 8.45 18.44
CA THR A 109 -3.50 9.11 19.70
C THR A 109 -2.63 10.35 19.67
N MET A 110 -3.17 11.45 19.14
CA MET A 110 -2.75 12.76 19.60
C MET A 110 -2.92 12.69 21.12
N PRO A 111 -1.86 12.88 21.92
CA PRO A 111 -2.06 13.07 23.34
C PRO A 111 -3.03 14.24 23.50
N ASP A 112 -4.19 13.92 24.05
CA ASP A 112 -5.25 14.81 24.45
C ASP A 112 -4.65 15.89 25.36
N ALA A 113 -4.37 17.07 24.80
CA ALA A 113 -4.12 18.26 25.57
C ALA A 113 -5.49 18.77 26.05
N ALA A 114 -5.92 18.17 27.16
CA ALA A 114 -7.13 18.41 27.92
C ALA A 114 -7.71 19.83 27.79
N ALA A 115 -8.86 19.90 27.14
CA ALA A 115 -9.82 20.98 27.32
C ALA A 115 -10.50 20.81 28.70
N GLY A 116 -9.88 21.33 29.75
CA GLY A 116 -10.51 21.49 31.07
C GLY A 116 -11.31 22.80 31.13
N GLY A 117 -12.63 22.73 30.98
CA GLY A 117 -13.54 23.87 31.10
C GLY A 117 -14.31 23.90 32.43
N ALA A 118 -14.17 25.04 33.14
CA ALA A 118 -15.16 25.76 33.97
C ALA A 118 -15.78 25.07 35.22
N ALA A 119 -16.04 25.69 36.38
CA ALA A 119 -15.95 27.06 36.92
C ALA A 119 -16.23 27.05 38.44
N GLY A 120 -15.78 28.09 39.19
CA GLY A 120 -16.45 28.52 40.44
C GLY A 120 -15.60 29.22 41.51
N GLY A 121 -15.63 30.56 41.57
CA GLY A 121 -15.72 31.30 42.85
C GLY A 121 -14.52 32.10 43.41
N ALA A 122 -14.53 33.41 43.14
CA ALA A 122 -14.16 34.53 44.04
C ALA A 122 -12.66 34.96 44.26
N GLY A 123 -12.34 36.18 43.79
CA GLY A 123 -11.69 37.20 44.64
C GLY A 123 -10.40 37.91 44.18
N LEU A 124 -10.54 39.09 43.52
CA LEU A 124 -9.71 40.33 43.65
C LEU A 124 -8.27 40.36 43.02
N PRO A 125 -7.62 41.55 42.80
CA PRO A 125 -7.66 42.29 41.51
C PRO A 125 -6.28 42.61 40.85
N ILE A 126 -6.39 43.10 39.60
CA ILE A 126 -5.48 43.70 38.58
C ILE A 126 -4.19 44.44 39.05
N PRO A 127 -3.14 44.54 38.21
CA PRO A 127 -3.04 45.65 37.23
C PRO A 127 -2.52 45.27 35.82
N ALA A 128 -2.84 46.15 34.85
CA ALA A 128 -2.63 46.08 33.39
C ALA A 128 -1.30 46.78 32.94
N PRO A 129 -1.10 47.22 31.68
CA PRO A 129 -1.13 46.56 30.35
C PRO A 129 0.16 46.80 29.53
N GLN A 130 0.32 46.13 28.37
CA GLN A 130 0.82 46.70 27.08
C GLN A 130 0.95 45.57 26.02
N SER A 131 0.09 45.56 24.99
CA SER A 131 0.28 46.19 23.67
C SER A 131 1.17 45.36 22.73
N GLY A 132 0.59 44.80 21.66
CA GLY A 132 1.37 44.08 20.64
C GLY A 132 0.51 43.35 19.60
N ARG A 133 -0.11 44.12 18.71
CA ARG A 133 -0.80 43.72 17.49
C ARG A 133 0.15 43.07 16.48
N ALA A 134 -0.21 41.96 15.84
CA ALA A 134 -0.09 41.74 14.38
C ALA A 134 -0.48 40.30 13.96
N ALA A 135 -1.03 40.22 12.76
CA ALA A 135 -1.61 39.06 12.08
C ALA A 135 -0.53 38.17 11.39
N PRO A 136 -0.90 37.03 10.77
CA PRO A 136 -0.03 35.90 10.43
C PRO A 136 0.67 36.07 9.06
N PRO A 137 1.71 35.27 8.77
CA PRO A 137 1.75 34.58 7.47
C PRO A 137 2.42 33.18 7.47
N GLU A 138 1.74 32.26 6.79
CA GLU A 138 2.19 31.32 5.73
C GLU A 138 3.47 30.44 5.82
N PRO A 139 3.46 29.28 5.10
CA PRO A 139 4.28 28.10 5.40
C PRO A 139 5.66 28.10 4.72
N GLU A 140 6.68 27.62 5.42
CA GLU A 140 8.03 27.47 4.85
C GLU A 140 8.23 26.09 4.18
N PRO A 141 8.77 26.05 2.94
CA PRO A 141 9.07 24.84 2.19
C PRO A 141 10.42 24.18 2.56
N GLU A 142 10.51 22.90 2.25
CA GLU A 142 11.53 21.89 2.60
C GLU A 142 13.00 22.25 2.30
N PRO A 143 13.97 21.66 3.03
CA PRO A 143 15.37 22.06 2.96
C PRO A 143 16.05 21.62 1.66
N ALA A 144 16.60 22.60 0.95
CA ALA A 144 17.50 22.39 -0.17
C ALA A 144 18.86 21.85 0.30
N PHE A 145 19.21 20.69 -0.24
CA PHE A 145 20.49 20.00 -0.21
C PHE A 145 21.70 20.94 -0.43
N THR A 146 22.69 20.88 0.46
CA THR A 146 23.99 21.54 0.29
C THR A 146 25.11 20.49 0.24
N ALA A 147 25.86 20.49 -0.87
CA ALA A 147 26.99 19.59 -1.09
C ALA A 147 28.28 20.14 -0.44
N PHE A 148 29.10 19.22 0.05
CA PHE A 148 30.40 19.43 0.68
C PHE A 148 31.33 20.37 -0.12
N GLY A 149 31.57 21.57 0.40
CA GLY A 149 32.60 22.50 -0.06
C GLY A 149 33.76 22.56 0.94
N GLY A 150 34.58 21.52 1.00
CA GLY A 150 35.76 21.47 1.86
C GLY A 150 36.94 22.24 1.26
N SER A 151 37.08 23.51 1.63
CA SER A 151 38.33 24.26 1.41
C SER A 151 39.32 23.90 2.52
N GLY A 152 40.27 23.01 2.21
CA GLY A 152 41.42 22.72 3.06
C GLY A 152 42.36 23.92 3.12
N ALA A 153 42.44 24.55 4.29
CA ALA A 153 43.46 25.53 4.60
C ALA A 153 44.77 24.82 4.99
N ARG A 154 45.81 25.13 4.22
CA ARG A 154 47.25 25.20 4.55
C ARG A 154 47.64 25.08 6.03
#